data_AF-A0A7S2AXL0-F1
#
_entry.id   AF-A0A7S2AXL0-F1
#
_cell.length_a   1.000
_cell.length_b   1.000
_cell.length_c   1.000
_cell.angle_alpha   90.00
_cell.angle_beta   90.00
_cell.angle_gamma   90.00
#
_symmetry.space_group_name_H-M   'P 1'
#
loop_
_entity.id
_entity.type
_entity.pdbx_description
1 polymer ?
#
loop_
_entity_poly.entity_id
_entity_poly.type
_entity_poly.pdbx_seq_one_letter_code
_entity_poly.pdbx_strand_id
1 'polypeptide(L)'
;LSYFDANAEVQRSQTYGALLSILWLVSNQHEHFIRSQPEDEQLTKQAWAWIQEWMTEGVKITSEETLDAMLTFMAIHALGKIKEFREELAPGFAPQMHDVALAHILEKQPEVVPSFLRLPPHHPRL
;
A
#
# COMPACT_ATOMS: atom_id res chain seq x y z
N LEU A 1 -10.92 15.27 15.02
CA LEU A 1 -11.51 14.12 14.30
C LEU A 1 -12.06 14.56 12.93
N SER A 2 -11.26 15.22 12.08
CA SER A 2 -11.68 15.59 10.71
C SER A 2 -11.24 14.54 9.67
N TYR A 3 -10.83 13.35 10.12
CA TYR A 3 -10.35 12.26 9.27
C TYR A 3 -11.49 11.48 8.58
N PHE A 4 -12.74 11.68 9.01
CA PHE A 4 -13.93 11.03 8.45
C PHE A 4 -14.80 12.03 7.69
N ASP A 5 -14.18 12.82 6.81
CA ASP A 5 -14.91 13.68 5.89
C ASP A 5 -15.41 12.89 4.66
N ALA A 6 -16.30 13.43 3.84
CA ALA A 6 -16.82 12.72 2.64
C ALA A 6 -15.69 12.23 1.70
N ASN A 7 -14.54 12.92 1.70
CA ASN A 7 -13.34 12.50 0.98
C ASN A 7 -12.73 11.19 1.52
N ALA A 8 -12.93 10.86 2.80
CA ALA A 8 -12.44 9.63 3.39
C ALA A 8 -13.15 8.40 2.81
N GLU A 9 -14.43 8.51 2.46
CA GLU A 9 -15.18 7.41 1.83
C GLU A 9 -14.70 7.16 0.39
N VAL A 10 -14.42 8.23 -0.36
CA VAL A 10 -13.82 8.15 -1.71
C VAL A 10 -12.43 7.51 -1.63
N GLN A 11 -11.56 7.99 -0.75
CA GLN A 11 -10.20 7.45 -0.56
C GLN A 11 -10.22 5.99 -0.11
N ARG A 12 -11.15 5.63 0.78
CA ARG A 12 -11.37 4.24 1.21
C ARG A 12 -11.76 3.36 0.03
N SER A 13 -12.72 3.81 -0.79
CA SER A 13 -13.19 3.07 -1.96
C SER A 13 -12.09 2.91 -3.02
N GLN A 14 -11.29 3.95 -3.26
CA GLN A 14 -10.12 3.89 -4.14
C GLN A 14 -9.06 2.92 -3.61
N THR A 15 -8.83 2.91 -2.30
CA THR A 15 -7.88 1.99 -1.67
C THR A 15 -8.33 0.54 -1.82
N TYR A 16 -9.61 0.24 -1.56
CA TYR A 16 -10.17 -1.09 -1.80
C TYR A 16 -10.09 -1.49 -3.28
N GLY A 17 -10.41 -0.57 -4.20
CA GLY A 17 -10.29 -0.82 -5.63
C GLY A 17 -8.86 -1.16 -6.05
N ALA A 18 -7.87 -0.42 -5.54
CA ALA A 18 -6.47 -0.70 -5.79
C ALA A 18 -6.03 -2.06 -5.22
N LEU A 19 -6.41 -2.38 -3.97
CA LEU A 19 -6.09 -3.66 -3.34
C LEU A 19 -6.71 -4.85 -4.09
N LEU A 20 -7.98 -4.72 -4.51
CA LEU A 20 -8.65 -5.75 -5.32
C LEU A 20 -8.00 -5.89 -6.70
N SER A 21 -7.60 -4.79 -7.32
CA SER A 21 -6.90 -4.82 -8.61
C SER A 21 -5.59 -5.61 -8.51
N ILE A 22 -4.81 -5.36 -7.47
CA ILE A 22 -3.57 -6.09 -7.19
C ILE A 22 -3.86 -7.58 -6.93
N LEU A 23 -4.86 -7.88 -6.10
CA LEU A 23 -5.28 -9.25 -5.83
C LEU A 23 -5.62 -9.98 -7.12
N TRP A 24 -6.44 -9.38 -7.98
CA TRP A 24 -6.86 -10.01 -9.22
C TRP A 24 -5.68 -10.20 -10.19
N LEU A 25 -4.78 -9.21 -10.31
CA LEU A 25 -3.59 -9.31 -11.15
C LEU A 25 -2.67 -10.45 -10.72
N VAL A 26 -2.39 -10.56 -9.42
CA VAL A 26 -1.46 -11.58 -8.88
C VAL A 26 -2.09 -12.97 -8.88
N SER A 27 -3.41 -13.08 -8.67
CA SER A 27 -4.14 -14.35 -8.72
C SER A 27 -4.65 -14.72 -10.13
N ASN A 28 -4.31 -13.94 -11.15
CA ASN A 28 -4.74 -14.11 -12.53
C ASN A 28 -6.27 -14.20 -12.72
N GLN A 29 -7.02 -13.41 -11.95
CA GLN A 29 -8.49 -13.36 -11.95
C GLN A 29 -9.04 -12.26 -12.87
N HIS A 30 -8.74 -12.36 -14.18
CA HIS A 30 -9.13 -11.36 -15.19
C HIS A 30 -10.64 -11.10 -15.24
N GLU A 31 -11.47 -12.14 -15.21
CA GLU A 31 -12.94 -12.02 -15.27
C GLU A 31 -13.50 -11.22 -14.09
N HIS A 32 -12.91 -11.36 -12.90
CA HIS A 32 -13.32 -10.58 -11.73
C HIS A 32 -12.93 -9.10 -11.84
N PHE A 33 -11.85 -8.78 -12.54
CA PHE A 33 -11.39 -7.42 -12.79
C PHE A 33 -12.31 -6.69 -13.78
N ILE A 34 -12.73 -7.34 -14.86
CA ILE A 34 -13.52 -6.71 -15.93
C ILE A 34 -15.04 -6.66 -15.68
N ARG A 35 -15.57 -7.46 -14.73
CA ARG A 35 -17.03 -7.60 -14.51
C ARG A 35 -17.79 -6.31 -14.23
N SER A 36 -17.10 -5.28 -13.76
CA SER A 36 -17.68 -3.98 -13.41
C SER A 36 -17.28 -2.86 -14.37
N GLN A 37 -16.60 -3.20 -15.47
CA GLN A 37 -16.22 -2.27 -16.53
C GLN A 37 -17.26 -2.32 -17.65
N PRO A 38 -17.57 -1.17 -18.29
CA PRO A 38 -18.34 -1.15 -19.54
C PRO A 38 -17.74 -2.12 -20.57
N GLU A 39 -18.57 -2.85 -21.33
CA GLU A 39 -18.11 -3.90 -22.27
C GLU A 39 -17.07 -3.40 -23.27
N ASP A 40 -17.19 -2.15 -23.72
CA ASP A 40 -16.29 -1.48 -24.65
C ASP A 40 -14.98 -0.97 -24.01
N GLU A 41 -14.94 -0.89 -22.68
CA GLU A 41 -13.77 -0.51 -21.90
C GLU A 41 -13.09 -1.71 -21.20
N GLN A 42 -13.64 -2.92 -21.33
CA GLN A 42 -13.09 -4.10 -20.69
C GLN A 42 -11.67 -4.37 -21.17
N LEU A 43 -10.76 -4.48 -20.20
CA LEU A 43 -9.37 -4.80 -20.50
C LEU A 43 -9.28 -6.15 -21.23
N THR A 44 -8.61 -6.18 -22.38
CA THR A 44 -8.43 -7.43 -23.13
C THR A 44 -7.48 -8.40 -22.41
N LYS A 45 -7.59 -9.69 -22.70
CA LYS A 45 -6.66 -10.71 -22.18
C LYS A 45 -5.20 -10.44 -22.55
N GLN A 46 -4.97 -9.86 -23.73
CA GLN A 46 -3.63 -9.49 -24.18
C GLN A 46 -3.06 -8.34 -23.34
N ALA A 47 -3.84 -7.28 -23.12
CA ALA A 47 -3.41 -6.16 -22.28
C ALA A 47 -3.21 -6.61 -20.82
N TRP A 48 -4.06 -7.51 -20.32
CA TRP A 48 -3.89 -8.12 -19.00
C TRP A 48 -2.56 -8.86 -18.85
N ALA A 49 -2.23 -9.74 -19.80
CA ALA A 49 -0.96 -10.47 -19.80
C ALA A 49 0.25 -9.52 -19.84
N TRP A 50 0.16 -8.45 -20.61
CA TRP A 50 1.20 -7.42 -20.67
C TRP A 50 1.40 -6.71 -19.32
N ILE A 51 0.33 -6.40 -18.58
CA ILE A 51 0.45 -5.82 -17.23
C ILE A 51 1.14 -6.81 -16.29
N GLN A 52 0.77 -8.09 -16.33
CA GLN A 52 1.38 -9.11 -15.48
C GLN A 52 2.88 -9.29 -15.78
N GLU A 53 3.26 -9.28 -17.06
CA GLU A 53 4.67 -9.28 -17.49
C GLU A 53 5.41 -8.03 -17.01
N TRP A 54 4.81 -6.85 -17.12
CA TRP A 54 5.40 -5.63 -16.60
C TRP A 54 5.59 -5.67 -15.07
N MET A 55 4.65 -6.26 -14.32
CA MET A 55 4.78 -6.42 -12.87
C MET A 55 5.95 -7.32 -12.49
N THR A 56 6.15 -8.43 -13.20
CA THR A 56 7.24 -9.38 -12.91
C THR A 56 8.59 -8.88 -13.43
N GLU A 57 8.63 -8.27 -14.61
CA GLU A 57 9.88 -7.88 -15.26
C GLU A 57 10.31 -6.45 -14.96
N GLY A 58 9.37 -5.51 -14.91
CA GLY A 58 9.63 -4.10 -14.66
C GLY A 58 9.73 -3.79 -13.18
N VAL A 59 8.71 -4.18 -12.41
CA VAL A 59 8.61 -3.88 -10.97
C VAL A 59 9.24 -4.97 -10.09
N LYS A 60 9.56 -6.13 -10.67
CA LYS A 60 10.16 -7.29 -9.96
C LYS A 60 9.27 -7.82 -8.83
N ILE A 61 7.94 -7.78 -8.99
CA ILE A 61 7.02 -8.47 -8.09
C ILE A 61 7.07 -9.96 -8.43
N THR A 62 8.05 -10.67 -7.85
CA THR A 62 8.37 -12.06 -8.18
C THR A 62 7.91 -13.05 -7.12
N SER A 63 7.47 -12.58 -5.95
CA SER A 63 6.97 -13.42 -4.86
C SER A 63 5.87 -12.72 -4.06
N GLU A 64 5.03 -13.51 -3.39
CA GLU A 64 4.03 -13.01 -2.43
C GLU A 64 4.68 -12.18 -1.32
N GLU A 65 5.88 -12.56 -0.87
CA GLU A 65 6.66 -11.82 0.12
C GLU A 65 7.06 -10.43 -0.37
N THR A 66 7.46 -10.31 -1.64
CA THR A 66 7.82 -9.01 -2.24
C THR A 66 6.60 -8.10 -2.32
N LEU A 67 5.45 -8.66 -2.71
CA LEU A 67 4.20 -7.93 -2.75
C LEU A 67 3.75 -7.46 -1.36
N ASP A 68 3.78 -8.35 -0.36
CA ASP A 68 3.42 -8.04 1.02
C ASP A 68 4.34 -6.96 1.61
N ALA A 69 5.65 -7.06 1.36
CA ALA A 69 6.61 -6.05 1.77
C ALA A 69 6.34 -4.68 1.13
N MET A 70 6.03 -4.63 -0.18
CA MET A 70 5.70 -3.38 -0.87
C MET A 70 4.40 -2.74 -0.37
N LEU A 71 3.33 -3.54 -0.22
CA LEU A 71 2.06 -3.07 0.31
C LEU A 71 2.20 -2.58 1.75
N THR A 72 2.92 -3.33 2.58
CA THR A 72 3.23 -2.97 3.96
C THR A 72 4.05 -1.68 4.02
N PHE A 73 5.10 -1.55 3.21
CA PHE A 73 5.91 -0.33 3.14
C PHE A 73 5.06 0.89 2.76
N MET A 74 4.21 0.79 1.73
CA MET A 74 3.32 1.89 1.34
C MET A 74 2.37 2.30 2.46
N ALA A 75 1.76 1.33 3.14
CA ALA A 75 0.86 1.59 4.26
C ALA A 75 1.59 2.26 5.43
N ILE A 76 2.79 1.78 5.78
CA ILE A 76 3.62 2.34 6.86
C ILE A 76 4.07 3.76 6.51
N HIS A 77 4.58 3.98 5.30
CA HIS A 77 4.98 5.29 4.81
C HIS A 77 3.83 6.31 4.83
N ALA A 78 2.60 5.88 4.56
CA ALA A 78 1.42 6.74 4.66
C ALA A 78 1.13 7.19 6.11
N LEU A 79 1.45 6.38 7.14
CA LEU A 79 1.26 6.76 8.54
C LEU A 79 2.07 8.00 8.91
N GLY A 80 3.30 8.11 8.39
CA GLY A 80 4.13 9.30 8.60
C GLY A 80 3.47 10.59 8.09
N LYS A 81 2.54 10.52 7.14
CA LYS A 81 1.85 11.71 6.62
C LYS A 81 0.67 12.16 7.49
N ILE A 82 0.20 11.29 8.39
CA ILE A 82 -0.87 11.61 9.33
C ILE A 82 -0.32 12.57 10.38
N LYS A 83 -0.92 13.77 10.46
CA LYS A 83 -0.44 14.84 11.34
C LYS A 83 -0.53 14.43 12.81
N GLU A 84 -1.70 13.96 13.23
CA GLU A 84 -2.00 13.58 14.61
C GLU A 84 -1.09 12.45 15.09
N PHE A 85 -0.92 11.42 14.25
CA PHE A 85 -0.02 10.30 14.53
C PHE A 85 1.41 10.76 14.81
N ARG A 86 1.92 11.70 14.01
CA ARG A 86 3.26 12.27 14.22
C ARG A 86 3.35 13.18 15.41
N GLU A 87 2.39 14.07 15.61
CA GLU A 87 2.42 15.02 16.73
C GLU A 87 2.33 14.29 18.07
N GLU A 88 1.64 13.15 18.11
CA GLU A 88 1.53 12.30 19.29
C GLU A 88 2.78 11.44 19.53
N LEU A 89 3.32 10.78 18.50
CA LEU A 89 4.35 9.75 18.67
C LEU A 89 5.79 10.23 18.36
N ALA A 90 5.93 11.34 17.64
CA ALA A 90 7.21 11.98 17.31
C ALA A 90 7.10 13.52 17.43
N PRO A 91 6.84 14.05 18.63
CA PRO A 91 6.74 15.49 18.84
C PRO A 91 8.06 16.19 18.48
N GLY A 92 7.96 17.36 17.85
CA GLY A 92 9.12 18.18 17.45
C GLY A 92 9.64 17.93 16.04
N PHE A 93 9.09 16.95 15.30
CA PHE A 93 9.40 16.76 13.89
C PHE A 93 8.49 17.64 13.02
N ALA A 94 9.09 18.36 12.06
CA ALA A 94 8.35 19.25 11.18
C ALA A 94 7.51 18.47 10.13
N PRO A 95 6.43 19.06 9.58
CA PRO A 95 5.55 18.38 8.62
C PRO A 95 6.24 17.79 7.39
N GLN A 96 7.31 18.42 6.91
CA GLN A 96 8.13 17.98 5.78
C GLN A 96 9.07 16.81 6.12
N MET A 97 9.25 16.48 7.40
CA MET A 97 10.12 15.41 7.88
C MET A 97 9.34 14.12 8.19
N HIS A 98 8.25 13.86 7.47
CA HIS A 98 7.36 12.73 7.77
C HIS A 98 8.08 11.38 7.76
N ASP A 99 9.04 11.18 6.86
CA ASP A 99 9.80 9.92 6.75
C ASP A 99 10.75 9.72 7.93
N VAL A 100 11.39 10.81 8.39
CA VAL A 100 12.30 10.77 9.54
C VAL A 100 11.53 10.59 10.84
N ALA A 101 10.37 11.26 10.97
CA ALA A 101 9.46 11.06 12.09
C ALA A 101 8.96 9.61 12.15
N LEU A 102 8.62 9.04 11.01
CA LEU A 102 8.19 7.65 10.91
C LEU A 102 9.31 6.68 11.28
N ALA A 103 10.53 6.87 10.76
CA ALA A 103 11.69 6.06 11.16
C ALA A 103 11.92 6.12 12.68
N HIS A 104 11.85 7.31 13.27
CA HIS A 104 11.94 7.48 14.73
C HIS A 104 10.87 6.69 15.49
N ILE A 105 9.62 6.70 15.01
CA ILE A 105 8.51 5.94 15.61
C ILE A 105 8.78 4.43 15.50
N LEU A 106 9.21 3.95 14.33
CA LEU A 106 9.53 2.54 14.12
C LEU A 106 10.69 2.05 14.99
N GLU A 107 11.68 2.90 15.27
CA GLU A 107 12.79 2.56 16.16
C GLU A 107 12.41 2.57 17.64
N LYS A 108 11.59 3.53 18.07
CA LYS A 108 11.32 3.78 19.50
C LYS A 108 10.07 3.07 20.01
N GLN A 109 9.06 2.90 19.16
CA GLN A 109 7.72 2.43 19.51
C GLN A 109 7.14 1.53 18.38
N PRO A 110 7.85 0.47 17.93
CA PRO A 110 7.40 -0.36 16.80
C PRO A 110 6.04 -1.03 17.01
N GLU A 111 5.58 -1.19 18.25
CA GLU A 111 4.26 -1.76 18.60
C GLU A 111 3.07 -0.99 18.03
N VAL A 112 3.23 0.29 17.73
CA VAL A 112 2.18 1.12 17.11
C VAL A 112 2.04 0.85 15.61
N VAL A 113 2.94 0.05 15.03
CA VAL A 113 2.92 -0.36 13.62
C VAL A 113 3.03 -1.89 13.53
N PRO A 114 1.97 -2.65 13.85
CA PRO A 114 2.02 -4.12 13.89
C PRO A 114 2.46 -4.77 12.57
N SER A 115 2.18 -4.16 11.42
CA SER A 115 2.64 -4.65 10.13
C SER A 115 4.16 -4.59 9.96
N PHE A 116 4.84 -3.64 10.60
CA PHE A 116 6.31 -3.59 10.63
C PHE A 116 6.88 -4.75 11.46
N LEU A 117 6.27 -5.04 12.62
CA LEU A 117 6.69 -6.13 13.49
C LEU A 117 6.50 -7.52 12.87
N ARG A 118 5.54 -7.67 11.96
CA ARG A 118 5.27 -8.94 11.26
C ARG A 118 6.28 -9.24 10.15
N LEU A 119 7.14 -8.29 9.75
CA LEU A 119 8.13 -8.54 8.70
C LEU A 119 9.13 -9.62 9.14
N PRO A 120 9.44 -10.60 8.27
CA PRO A 120 10.40 -11.66 8.57
C PRO A 120 11.77 -11.09 8.97
N PRO A 121 12.51 -11.76 9.88
CA PRO A 121 13.80 -11.28 10.38
C PRO A 121 14.91 -11.15 9.30
N HIS A 122 14.69 -11.66 8.09
CA HIS A 122 15.61 -11.56 6.96
C HIS A 122 15.55 -10.22 6.23
N HIS A 123 14.55 -9.38 6.50
CA HIS A 123 14.51 -8.01 6.00
C HIS A 123 15.30 -7.12 6.98
N PRO A 124 16.29 -6.34 6.53
CA PRO A 124 16.96 -5.38 7.41
C PRO A 124 15.90 -4.43 7.98
N ARG A 125 15.71 -4.50 9.30
CA ARG A 125 15.09 -3.41 10.06
C ARG A 125 16.02 -2.22 9.89
N LEU A 126 15.44 -1.06 9.56
CA LEU A 126 16.13 0.20 9.25
C LEU A 126 17.35 0.44 10.14
#